data_AF-F8NIX2-F1
#
_entry.id   AF-F8NIX2-F1
#
_cell.length_a   1.000
_cell.length_b   1.000
_cell.length_c   1.000
_cell.angle_alpha   90.00
_cell.angle_beta   90.00
_cell.angle_gamma   90.00
#
_symmetry.space_group_name_H-M   'P 1'
#
loop_
_entity.id
_entity.type
_entity.pdbx_description
1 polymer ?
#
loop_
_entity_poly.entity_id
_entity_poly.type
_entity_poly.pdbx_seq_one_letter_code
_entity_poly.pdbx_strand_id
1 'polypeptide(L)'
;MRDELEQVTLSQRKRVGNVVYKYLLDDLEAAGLGRNFKKLESVPSAPLQVYINSRPGYYGAKGSSIIESVLVQIIDLKTTPIHSFWPLSLSRFTRYFLVPFVACTLISEDLKCSLEEAYEEIIASGNAGQNIHLYEENDKQLDKISRAEFGTKMKEHTEIISMRRKELKDIAKECFLEEATK
;
A
#
# COMPACT_ATOMS: atom_id res chain seq x y z
N MET A 1 -15.53 3.13 -6.58
CA MET A 1 -14.38 2.97 -5.66
C MET A 1 -14.16 1.54 -5.13
N ARG A 2 -15.10 0.87 -4.43
CA ARG A 2 -14.84 -0.44 -3.78
C ARG A 2 -14.34 -1.53 -4.74
N ASP A 3 -15.03 -1.72 -5.85
CA ASP A 3 -14.67 -2.73 -6.85
C ASP A 3 -13.31 -2.43 -7.50
N GLU A 4 -13.02 -1.15 -7.72
CA GLU A 4 -11.74 -0.72 -8.30
C GLU A 4 -10.57 -0.94 -7.34
N LEU A 5 -10.77 -0.63 -6.05
CA LEU A 5 -9.81 -0.92 -4.99
C LEU A 5 -9.50 -2.43 -4.91
N GLU A 6 -10.53 -3.27 -4.99
CA GLU A 6 -10.36 -4.72 -5.00
C GLU A 6 -9.59 -5.18 -6.25
N GLN A 7 -9.92 -4.64 -7.42
CA GLN A 7 -9.22 -4.96 -8.68
C GLN A 7 -7.74 -4.57 -8.63
N VAL A 8 -7.39 -3.37 -8.18
CA VAL A 8 -5.98 -2.94 -8.05
C VAL A 8 -5.27 -3.64 -6.91
N THR A 9 -5.98 -4.15 -5.90
CA THR A 9 -5.38 -4.94 -4.83
C THR A 9 -5.09 -6.37 -5.30
N LEU A 10 -6.01 -7.03 -6.00
CA LEU A 10 -5.90 -8.45 -6.34
C LEU A 10 -5.21 -8.71 -7.69
N SER A 11 -5.28 -7.79 -8.65
CA SER A 11 -4.81 -8.03 -10.02
C SER A 11 -3.62 -7.15 -10.40
N GLN A 12 -2.47 -7.80 -10.61
CA GLN A 12 -1.29 -7.12 -11.14
C GLN A 12 -1.54 -6.51 -12.52
N ARG A 13 -2.33 -7.18 -13.37
CA ARG A 13 -2.69 -6.66 -14.71
C ARG A 13 -3.46 -5.34 -14.59
N LYS A 14 -4.39 -5.25 -13.64
CA LYS A 14 -5.18 -4.03 -13.41
C LYS A 14 -4.31 -2.91 -12.83
N ARG A 15 -3.32 -3.23 -11.98
CA ARG A 15 -2.35 -2.24 -11.48
C ARG A 15 -1.46 -1.64 -12.55
N VAL A 16 -0.94 -2.45 -13.47
CA VAL A 16 -0.02 -1.95 -14.51
C VAL A 16 -0.67 -0.88 -15.40
N GLY A 17 -2.00 -0.92 -15.57
CA GLY A 17 -2.75 0.12 -16.28
C GLY A 17 -3.15 1.34 -15.44
N ASN A 18 -2.87 1.34 -14.13
CA ASN A 18 -3.24 2.43 -13.24
C ASN A 18 -2.13 3.49 -13.17
N VAL A 19 -2.52 4.76 -13.32
CA VAL A 19 -1.57 5.88 -13.36
C VAL A 19 -0.80 6.07 -12.05
N VAL A 20 -1.45 5.93 -10.90
CA VAL A 20 -0.80 6.07 -9.59
C VAL A 20 0.26 4.97 -9.40
N TYR A 21 -0.04 3.76 -9.87
CA TYR A 21 0.93 2.66 -9.86
C TYR A 21 2.14 2.96 -10.75
N LYS A 22 1.90 3.52 -11.94
CA LYS A 22 2.96 3.95 -12.86
C LYS A 22 3.86 5.01 -12.22
N TYR A 23 3.29 6.03 -11.59
CA TYR A 23 4.06 7.08 -10.92
C TYR A 23 4.91 6.55 -9.76
N LEU A 24 4.40 5.60 -8.97
CA LEU A 24 5.23 4.91 -7.99
C LEU A 24 6.44 4.21 -8.65
N LEU A 25 6.25 3.55 -9.79
CA LEU A 25 7.38 2.90 -10.49
C LEU A 25 8.38 3.93 -11.04
N ASP A 26 7.90 5.07 -11.52
CA ASP A 26 8.73 6.17 -12.01
C ASP A 26 9.55 6.80 -10.87
N ASP A 27 8.94 7.01 -9.69
CA ASP A 27 9.62 7.49 -8.49
C ASP A 27 10.73 6.52 -8.02
N LEU A 28 10.47 5.21 -8.11
CA LEU A 28 11.46 4.19 -7.76
C LEU A 28 12.62 4.16 -8.75
N GLU A 29 12.34 4.34 -10.04
CA GLU A 29 13.36 4.45 -11.07
C GLU A 29 14.23 5.70 -10.87
N ALA A 30 13.61 6.86 -10.66
CA ALA A 30 14.30 8.11 -10.36
C ALA A 30 15.17 8.02 -9.09
N ALA A 31 14.73 7.25 -8.10
CA ALA A 31 15.50 6.99 -6.87
C ALA A 31 16.60 5.92 -7.01
N GLY A 32 16.85 5.38 -8.20
CA GLY A 32 17.87 4.34 -8.44
C GLY A 32 17.47 2.93 -7.94
N LEU A 33 16.22 2.76 -7.52
CA LEU A 33 15.67 1.48 -7.10
C LEU A 33 15.20 0.63 -8.30
N GLY A 34 14.99 1.27 -9.45
CA GLY A 34 14.48 0.66 -10.67
C GLY A 34 12.98 0.37 -10.60
N ARG A 35 12.41 -0.14 -11.68
CA ARG A 35 10.95 -0.36 -11.82
C ARG A 35 10.46 -1.68 -11.21
N ASN A 36 10.94 -2.01 -10.01
CA ASN A 36 10.41 -3.12 -9.23
C ASN A 36 10.55 -2.88 -7.72
N PHE A 37 9.76 -3.59 -6.93
CA PHE A 37 9.73 -3.35 -5.50
C PHE A 37 10.78 -4.10 -4.67
N LYS A 38 11.65 -4.93 -5.29
CA LYS A 38 12.61 -5.76 -4.53
C LYS A 38 13.57 -4.90 -3.73
N LYS A 39 14.12 -3.87 -4.36
CA LYS A 39 15.05 -2.95 -3.68
C LYS A 39 14.34 -2.10 -2.64
N LEU A 40 13.10 -1.67 -2.92
CA LEU A 40 12.28 -0.94 -1.95
C LEU A 40 12.06 -1.78 -0.68
N GLU A 41 11.68 -3.06 -0.79
CA GLU A 41 11.49 -3.92 0.37
C GLU A 41 12.78 -4.14 1.16
N SER A 42 13.93 -4.19 0.47
CA SER A 42 15.23 -4.45 1.10
C SER A 42 15.81 -3.30 1.91
N VAL A 43 15.31 -2.07 1.72
CA VAL A 43 15.78 -0.89 2.46
C VAL A 43 14.89 -0.63 3.69
N PRO A 44 15.47 -0.28 4.85
CA PRO A 44 14.71 -0.07 6.09
C PRO A 44 13.71 1.08 5.97
N SER A 45 14.05 2.10 5.17
CA SER A 45 13.18 3.22 4.83
C SER A 45 13.23 3.49 3.32
N ALA A 46 12.10 3.91 2.75
CA ALA A 46 12.08 4.36 1.36
C ALA A 46 12.94 5.62 1.19
N PRO A 47 13.55 5.83 0.02
CA PRO A 47 14.15 7.11 -0.34
C PRO A 47 13.19 8.26 -0.09
N LEU A 48 13.71 9.41 0.34
CA LEU A 48 12.91 10.54 0.78
C LEU A 48 11.87 10.95 -0.27
N GLN A 49 12.26 10.99 -1.55
CA GLN A 49 11.35 11.38 -2.62
C GLN A 49 10.17 10.41 -2.80
N VAL A 50 10.46 9.10 -2.81
CA VAL A 50 9.42 8.05 -2.86
C VAL A 50 8.47 8.17 -1.67
N TYR A 51 9.01 8.44 -0.48
CA TYR A 51 8.21 8.67 0.71
C TYR A 51 7.33 9.92 0.58
N ILE A 52 7.88 11.06 0.16
CA ILE A 52 7.14 12.32 0.00
C ILE A 52 6.02 12.15 -1.02
N ASN A 53 6.32 11.59 -2.19
CA ASN A 53 5.35 11.44 -3.28
C ASN A 53 4.24 10.43 -2.98
N SER A 54 4.50 9.51 -2.04
CA SER A 54 3.49 8.56 -1.55
C SER A 54 2.66 9.08 -0.38
N ARG A 55 2.93 10.29 0.13
CA ARG A 55 2.09 10.90 1.16
C ARG A 55 1.01 11.72 0.48
N PRO A 56 -0.27 11.50 0.79
CA PRO A 56 -1.35 12.34 0.30
C PRO A 56 -1.28 13.70 1.02
N GLY A 57 -0.46 14.61 0.49
CA GLY A 57 -0.19 15.94 1.05
C GLY A 57 -1.45 16.77 1.30
N TYR A 58 -2.42 16.61 0.40
CA TYR A 58 -3.77 17.17 0.48
C TYR A 58 -4.48 16.83 1.80
N TYR A 59 -4.43 15.57 2.23
CA TYR A 59 -5.11 15.08 3.43
C TYR A 59 -4.22 15.08 4.69
N GLY A 60 -2.91 15.28 4.52
CA GLY A 60 -1.95 15.31 5.62
C GLY A 60 -1.78 13.96 6.33
N ALA A 61 -1.04 13.97 7.43
CA ALA A 61 -0.74 12.74 8.19
C ALA A 61 -2.01 12.12 8.81
N LYS A 62 -2.94 12.96 9.30
CA LYS A 62 -4.21 12.50 9.88
C LYS A 62 -5.06 11.76 8.86
N GLY A 63 -5.30 12.35 7.69
CA GLY A 63 -6.09 11.70 6.65
C GLY A 63 -5.41 10.45 6.08
N SER A 64 -4.07 10.48 5.92
CA SER A 64 -3.29 9.29 5.56
C SER A 64 -3.54 8.12 6.52
N SER A 65 -3.49 8.38 7.82
CA SER A 65 -3.72 7.36 8.86
C SER A 65 -5.14 6.82 8.82
N ILE A 66 -6.15 7.68 8.60
CA ILE A 66 -7.55 7.25 8.47
C ILE A 66 -7.70 6.32 7.25
N ILE A 67 -7.17 6.71 6.09
CA ILE A 67 -7.20 5.90 4.88
C ILE A 67 -6.50 4.55 5.11
N GLU A 68 -5.28 4.56 5.69
CA GLU A 68 -4.52 3.33 5.98
C GLU A 68 -5.29 2.40 6.94
N SER A 69 -5.90 2.94 7.99
CA SER A 69 -6.71 2.15 8.94
C SER A 69 -7.95 1.55 8.30
N VAL A 70 -8.65 2.29 7.43
CA VAL A 70 -9.83 1.78 6.72
C VAL A 70 -9.44 0.71 5.71
N LEU A 71 -8.35 0.91 4.96
CA LEU A 71 -7.85 -0.06 3.98
C LEU A 71 -7.54 -1.42 4.63
N VAL A 72 -6.91 -1.44 5.80
CA VAL A 72 -6.58 -2.68 6.51
C VAL A 72 -7.82 -3.41 7.04
N GLN A 73 -8.95 -2.72 7.20
CA GLN A 73 -10.22 -3.37 7.55
C GLN A 73 -10.93 -3.94 6.32
N ILE A 74 -10.80 -3.31 5.16
CA ILE A 74 -11.48 -3.71 3.92
C ILE A 74 -10.73 -4.84 3.20
N ILE A 75 -9.40 -4.83 3.23
CA ILE A 75 -8.59 -5.87 2.60
C ILE A 75 -8.66 -7.15 3.45
N ASP A 76 -9.36 -8.16 2.96
CA ASP A 76 -9.39 -9.46 3.61
C ASP A 76 -8.08 -10.21 3.36
N LEU A 77 -7.29 -10.31 4.43
CA LEU A 77 -5.96 -10.92 4.43
C LEU A 77 -5.99 -12.44 4.29
N LYS A 78 -7.12 -13.07 4.60
CA LYS A 78 -7.28 -14.52 4.43
C LYS A 78 -7.44 -14.85 2.94
N THR A 79 -8.18 -14.04 2.21
CA THR A 79 -8.51 -14.29 0.80
C THR A 79 -7.57 -13.58 -0.18
N THR A 80 -6.89 -12.50 0.24
CA THR A 80 -5.92 -11.80 -0.61
C THR A 80 -4.69 -12.68 -0.90
N PRO A 81 -4.39 -12.99 -2.17
CA PRO A 81 -3.23 -13.80 -2.51
C PRO A 81 -1.91 -13.09 -2.17
N ILE A 82 -0.90 -13.82 -1.67
CA ILE A 82 0.39 -13.22 -1.25
C ILE A 82 1.13 -12.56 -2.41
N HIS A 83 0.97 -13.10 -3.63
CA HIS A 83 1.57 -12.54 -4.84
C HIS A 83 0.93 -11.20 -5.27
N SER A 84 -0.19 -10.80 -4.65
CA SER A 84 -0.85 -9.52 -4.92
C SER A 84 -0.03 -8.31 -4.52
N PHE A 85 0.82 -8.42 -3.50
CA PHE A 85 1.64 -7.30 -3.01
C PHE A 85 3.14 -7.63 -2.99
N TRP A 86 3.53 -8.88 -3.26
CA TRP A 86 4.94 -9.27 -3.39
C TRP A 86 5.66 -8.46 -4.48
N PRO A 87 6.93 -8.05 -4.27
CA PRO A 87 7.80 -8.37 -3.13
C PRO A 87 7.61 -7.50 -1.90
N LEU A 88 6.70 -6.52 -1.90
CA LEU A 88 6.44 -5.70 -0.73
C LEU A 88 5.71 -6.48 0.36
N SER A 89 5.91 -6.06 1.60
CA SER A 89 4.94 -6.34 2.67
C SER A 89 3.63 -5.58 2.40
N LEU A 90 2.52 -6.11 2.90
CA LEU A 90 1.21 -5.44 2.81
C LEU A 90 1.28 -4.00 3.34
N SER A 91 1.92 -3.77 4.49
CA SER A 91 2.02 -2.41 5.05
C SER A 91 2.71 -1.45 4.07
N ARG A 92 3.79 -1.88 3.42
CA ARG A 92 4.49 -1.04 2.43
C ARG A 92 3.69 -0.88 1.16
N PHE A 93 3.02 -1.94 0.69
CA PHE A 93 2.12 -1.84 -0.46
C PHE A 93 0.93 -0.90 -0.19
N THR A 94 0.33 -0.97 0.99
CA THR A 94 -0.73 -0.06 1.42
C THR A 94 -0.21 1.37 1.46
N ARG A 95 0.93 1.61 2.11
CA ARG A 95 1.49 2.95 2.28
C ARG A 95 1.93 3.60 0.97
N TYR A 96 2.66 2.87 0.13
CA TYR A 96 3.27 3.45 -1.07
C TYR A 96 2.37 3.42 -2.30
N PHE A 97 1.31 2.61 -2.30
CA PHE A 97 0.40 2.52 -3.43
C PHE A 97 -1.07 2.74 -3.06
N LEU A 98 -1.64 1.94 -2.15
CA LEU A 98 -3.09 2.00 -1.94
C LEU A 98 -3.56 3.31 -1.29
N VAL A 99 -2.78 3.88 -0.37
CA VAL A 99 -3.08 5.18 0.24
C VAL A 99 -3.05 6.29 -0.82
N PRO A 100 -1.99 6.46 -1.62
CA PRO A 100 -1.99 7.38 -2.77
C PRO A 100 -3.13 7.14 -3.75
N PHE A 101 -3.44 5.87 -4.07
CA PHE A 101 -4.51 5.52 -4.99
C PHE A 101 -5.86 5.99 -4.48
N VAL A 102 -6.22 5.66 -3.24
CA VAL A 102 -7.49 6.12 -2.63
C VAL A 102 -7.54 7.64 -2.56
N ALA A 103 -6.46 8.30 -2.16
CA ALA A 103 -6.42 9.75 -2.10
C ALA A 103 -6.64 10.38 -3.49
N CYS A 104 -6.01 9.85 -4.55
CA CYS A 104 -6.24 10.32 -5.92
C CYS A 104 -7.68 10.11 -6.35
N THR A 105 -8.29 8.96 -6.01
CA THR A 105 -9.69 8.68 -6.33
C THR A 105 -10.62 9.68 -5.64
N LEU A 106 -10.42 9.96 -4.34
CA LEU A 106 -11.22 10.94 -3.61
C LEU A 106 -11.08 12.35 -4.18
N ILE A 107 -9.85 12.79 -4.48
CA ILE A 107 -9.60 14.11 -5.07
C ILE A 107 -10.20 14.21 -6.48
N SER A 108 -10.04 13.17 -7.31
CA SER A 108 -10.63 13.11 -8.65
C SER A 108 -12.15 13.18 -8.60
N GLU A 109 -12.78 12.49 -7.64
CA GLU A 109 -14.22 12.56 -7.41
C GLU A 109 -14.67 13.94 -6.92
N ASP A 110 -13.92 14.58 -6.02
CA ASP A 110 -14.24 15.88 -5.44
C ASP A 110 -14.06 17.04 -6.45
N LEU A 111 -12.93 17.05 -7.17
CA LEU A 111 -12.55 18.11 -8.10
C LEU A 111 -13.02 17.87 -9.53
N LYS A 112 -13.60 16.70 -9.82
CA LYS A 112 -14.03 16.27 -11.16
C LYS A 112 -12.90 16.32 -12.20
N CYS A 113 -11.70 15.89 -11.78
CA CYS A 113 -10.50 15.83 -12.61
C CYS A 113 -10.06 14.38 -12.88
N SER A 114 -9.07 14.19 -13.73
CA SER A 114 -8.41 12.90 -13.97
C SER A 114 -7.59 12.42 -12.76
N LEU A 115 -7.21 11.14 -12.73
CA LEU A 115 -6.33 10.62 -11.68
C LEU A 115 -4.92 11.21 -11.77
N GLU A 116 -4.48 11.55 -12.99
CA GLU A 116 -3.24 12.27 -13.26
C GLU A 116 -3.25 13.64 -12.57
N GLU A 117 -4.28 14.46 -12.81
CA GLU A 117 -4.45 15.78 -12.19
C GLU A 117 -4.60 15.66 -10.67
N ALA A 118 -5.33 14.65 -10.19
CA ALA A 118 -5.48 14.40 -8.75
C ALA A 118 -4.15 14.01 -8.08
N TYR A 119 -3.29 13.25 -8.77
CA TYR A 119 -1.96 12.93 -8.28
C TYR A 119 -1.06 14.17 -8.24
N GLU A 120 -1.09 15.00 -9.28
CA GLU A 120 -0.39 16.29 -9.29
C GLU A 120 -0.84 17.17 -8.13
N GLU A 121 -2.14 17.18 -7.83
CA GLU A 121 -2.70 17.91 -6.69
C GLU A 121 -2.19 17.37 -5.34
N ILE A 122 -2.06 16.04 -5.19
CA ILE A 122 -1.44 15.44 -3.99
C ILE A 122 -0.01 15.98 -3.78
N ILE A 123 0.77 16.05 -4.86
CA ILE A 123 2.17 16.52 -4.82
C ILE A 123 2.22 18.03 -4.56
N ALA A 124 1.44 18.81 -5.30
CA ALA A 124 1.40 20.27 -5.22
C ALA A 124 0.90 20.76 -3.85
N SER A 125 -0.07 20.06 -3.27
CA SER A 125 -0.56 20.33 -1.93
C SER A 125 0.49 20.07 -0.85
N GLY A 126 1.56 19.31 -1.12
CA GLY A 126 2.73 19.16 -0.25
C GLY A 126 2.38 18.82 1.21
N ASN A 127 2.38 19.82 2.09
CA ASN A 127 2.03 19.69 3.51
C ASN A 127 0.74 20.44 3.90
N ALA A 128 -0.06 20.91 2.94
CA ALA A 128 -1.29 21.68 3.19
C ALA A 128 -2.22 20.97 4.16
N GLY A 129 -2.45 19.67 3.99
CA GLY A 129 -3.26 18.87 4.89
C GLY A 129 -2.72 18.78 6.32
N GLN A 130 -1.41 18.95 6.54
CA GLN A 130 -0.84 19.00 7.90
C GLN A 130 -1.24 20.29 8.64
N ASN A 131 -1.45 21.39 7.90
CA ASN A 131 -1.86 22.67 8.47
C ASN A 131 -3.39 22.74 8.66
N ILE A 132 -4.15 22.05 7.81
CA ILE A 132 -5.63 22.04 7.86
C ILE A 132 -6.15 20.97 8.83
N HIS A 133 -5.54 19.78 8.82
CA HIS A 133 -5.94 18.64 9.64
C HIS A 133 -4.89 18.37 10.72
N LEU A 134 -4.85 19.25 11.72
CA LEU A 134 -3.93 19.14 12.86
C LEU A 134 -4.04 17.74 13.49
N TYR A 135 -2.88 17.10 13.64
CA TYR A 135 -2.74 15.83 14.32
C TYR A 135 -2.52 16.12 15.82
N GLU A 136 -3.60 16.16 16.59
CA GLU A 136 -3.49 16.26 18.05
C GLU A 136 -3.13 14.88 18.61
N GLU A 137 -2.07 14.79 19.41
CA GLU A 137 -1.63 13.52 20.03
C GLU A 137 -2.71 12.86 20.90
N ASN A 138 -3.72 13.63 21.33
CA ASN A 138 -4.87 13.19 22.12
C ASN A 138 -6.16 13.07 21.29
N ASP A 139 -6.06 12.89 19.98
CA ASP A 139 -7.23 12.59 19.16
C ASP A 139 -7.79 11.20 19.50
N LYS A 140 -8.68 11.18 20.49
CA LYS A 140 -9.36 9.98 20.99
C LYS A 140 -10.15 9.25 19.90
N GLN A 141 -10.51 9.91 18.81
CA GLN A 141 -11.20 9.28 17.67
C GLN A 141 -10.20 8.50 16.82
N LEU A 142 -9.04 9.09 16.52
CA LEU A 142 -7.93 8.37 15.87
C LEU A 142 -7.44 7.20 16.74
N ASP A 143 -7.36 7.34 18.06
CA ASP A 143 -6.92 6.25 18.93
C ASP A 143 -7.87 5.05 18.94
N LYS A 144 -9.17 5.29 18.81
CA LYS A 144 -10.16 4.23 18.60
C LYS A 144 -9.99 3.53 17.25
N ILE A 145 -9.49 4.23 16.25
CA ILE A 145 -9.31 3.71 14.88
C ILE A 145 -7.94 3.03 14.69
N SER A 146 -6.88 3.48 15.38
CA SER A 146 -5.49 3.33 14.90
C SER A 146 -4.60 2.29 15.58
N ARG A 147 -4.79 1.89 16.85
CA ARG A 147 -3.71 1.17 17.56
C ARG A 147 -3.98 -0.30 17.91
N ALA A 148 -5.14 -0.63 18.48
CA ALA A 148 -5.37 -1.99 18.98
C ALA A 148 -5.69 -3.00 17.87
N GLU A 149 -6.58 -2.65 16.94
CA GLU A 149 -7.00 -3.55 15.86
C GLU A 149 -5.97 -3.62 14.74
N PHE A 150 -5.34 -2.49 14.38
CA PHE A 150 -4.34 -2.43 13.32
C PHE A 150 -3.09 -3.23 13.65
N GLY A 151 -2.53 -3.05 14.86
CA GLY A 151 -1.36 -3.78 15.31
C GLY A 151 -1.62 -5.28 15.42
N THR A 152 -2.80 -5.67 15.86
CA THR A 152 -3.21 -7.08 15.97
C THR A 152 -3.38 -7.70 14.59
N LYS A 153 -4.13 -7.07 13.68
CA LYS A 153 -4.30 -7.55 12.30
C LYS A 153 -3.00 -7.64 11.53
N MET A 154 -2.06 -6.71 11.72
CA MET A 154 -0.74 -6.77 11.08
C MET A 154 0.17 -7.87 11.63
N LYS A 155 0.07 -8.17 12.94
CA LYS A 155 0.77 -9.33 13.53
C LYS A 155 0.21 -10.64 13.00
N GLU A 156 -1.12 -10.81 13.05
CA GLU A 156 -1.82 -11.96 12.47
C GLU A 156 -1.45 -12.16 10.99
N HIS A 157 -1.38 -11.07 10.22
CA HIS A 157 -0.96 -11.12 8.83
C HIS A 157 0.47 -11.61 8.65
N THR A 158 1.40 -11.11 9.45
CA THR A 158 2.81 -11.51 9.40
C THR A 158 2.94 -13.01 9.70
N GLU A 159 2.16 -13.51 10.66
CA GLU A 159 2.09 -14.94 11.01
C GLU A 159 1.47 -15.78 9.90
N ILE A 160 0.33 -15.37 9.33
CA ILE A 160 -0.33 -16.05 8.20
C ILE A 160 0.59 -16.12 6.98
N ILE A 161 1.28 -15.03 6.64
CA ILE A 161 2.25 -15.02 5.53
C ILE A 161 3.41 -15.97 5.83
N SER A 162 3.93 -15.97 7.05
CA SER A 162 5.02 -16.85 7.46
C SER A 162 4.61 -18.32 7.31
N MET A 163 3.42 -18.68 7.79
CA MET A 163 2.85 -20.02 7.64
C MET A 163 2.69 -20.42 6.19
N ARG A 164 2.02 -19.60 5.36
CA ARG A 164 1.81 -19.90 3.93
C ARG A 164 3.11 -19.99 3.14
N ARG A 165 4.11 -19.17 3.46
CA ARG A 165 5.46 -19.28 2.84
C ARG A 165 6.15 -20.59 3.22
N LYS A 166 5.94 -21.07 4.45
CA LYS A 166 6.47 -22.36 4.90
C LYS A 166 5.76 -23.51 4.18
N GLU A 167 4.43 -23.50 4.16
CA GLU A 167 3.61 -24.49 3.43
C GLU A 167 4.00 -24.58 1.96
N LEU A 168 4.16 -23.44 1.26
CA LEU A 168 4.60 -23.42 -0.14
C LEU A 168 6.01 -24.00 -0.33
N LYS A 169 6.93 -23.78 0.62
CA LYS A 169 8.27 -24.37 0.57
C LYS A 169 8.26 -25.87 0.84
N ASP A 170 7.40 -26.32 1.74
CA ASP A 170 7.28 -27.73 2.10
C ASP A 170 6.63 -28.51 0.95
N ILE A 171 5.56 -27.99 0.34
CA ILE A 171 4.94 -28.54 -0.88
C ILE A 171 5.96 -28.60 -2.03
N ALA A 172 6.72 -27.53 -2.26
CA ALA A 172 7.73 -27.52 -3.32
C ALA A 172 8.79 -28.61 -3.09
N LYS A 173 9.25 -28.81 -1.85
CA LYS A 173 10.21 -29.87 -1.51
C LYS A 173 9.65 -31.28 -1.72
N GLU A 174 8.41 -31.52 -1.36
CA GLU A 174 7.76 -32.82 -1.58
C GLU A 174 7.63 -33.13 -3.08
N CYS A 175 7.21 -32.16 -3.91
CA CYS A 175 7.16 -32.34 -5.36
C CYS A 175 8.55 -32.63 -5.97
N PHE A 176 9.61 -31.96 -5.51
CA PHE A 176 10.97 -32.22 -6.00
C PHE A 176 11.52 -33.60 -5.56
N LEU A 177 11.10 -34.13 -4.42
CA LEU A 177 11.50 -35.46 -3.95
C LEU A 177 10.79 -36.58 -4.72
N GLU A 178 9.52 -36.38 -5.10
CA GLU A 178 8.76 -37.35 -5.93
C GLU A 178 9.28 -37.40 -7.37
N GLU A 179 9.76 -36.28 -7.92
CA GLU A 179 10.39 -36.26 -9.25
C GLU A 179 11.79 -36.88 -9.28
N ALA A 180 12.53 -36.81 -8.17
CA ALA A 180 13.88 -37.39 -8.06
C ALA A 180 13.89 -38.91 -7.76
N THR A 181 12.73 -39.51 -7.47
CA THR A 181 12.56 -40.94 -7.17
C THR A 181 11.85 -41.73 -8.27
N LYS A 182 11.55 -41.10 -9.42
CA LYS A 182 11.13 -41.76 -10.67
C LYS A 182 12.31 -41.91 -11.64
#